data_AF-A0AAV9GJX3-F1
#
_entry.id   AF-A0AAV9GJX3-F1
#
_cell.length_a   1.000
_cell.length_b   1.000
_cell.length_c   1.000
_cell.angle_alpha   90.00
_cell.angle_beta   90.00
_cell.angle_gamma   90.00
#
_symmetry.space_group_name_H-M   'P 1'
#
loop_
_entity.id
_entity.type
_entity.pdbx_description
1 polymer ?
#
loop_
_entity_poly.entity_id
_entity_poly.type
_entity_poly.pdbx_seq_one_letter_code
_entity_poly.pdbx_strand_id
1 'polypeptide(L)'
;MSPTLPRALLPLVKSTRFWTDYFFLTDVESPSPHKPAFAKVEDDQTEEPTGNAEDPVLSYFELSFSAPDVYGVSIGHDDQGHWHPFVLRWEELELICRAEEANLRRWEHPGLPLLFLCRWAPICVGDDVERIVSMLVRAWQRVLGEDGTERDIRRLVERMDCRGRKFRWFKEGENWWIGAGDDAETASGVYTYRHREAVKPGGKWCGEGWNKLVEEAKRVVEGVGGKGELTDGDRALAAKFAPRTKYGLSVWLELRKKDRPLHQRAGRYFYLTLDAVLRHLDLGKAGSSGASSCTINGQHVWTSDHMSISIHGSLERGRAIIKQMLWWIRAPASTTLMTSNYKDLPFSMADAAEDATDETYLGITVPDIPPGCSWLVGHSLPDSLCTMLGSREVLQDTGHLSGPTADGWFTVATADGGELGLNLSRFDGEKLSGTGAVALRNLTPQTSTVLHALMNASGAVLTPVALAAKPLSENVAEMSWPPHRIVDDKTLHEILSGGAYQLWVKAERKEGDTEDSDDEDWEPRW
;
A
#
# COMPACT_ATOMS: atom_id res chain seq x y z
N MET A 1 -24.32 3.87 35.28
CA MET A 1 -23.75 5.04 34.58
C MET A 1 -23.58 4.64 33.12
N SER A 2 -24.19 5.35 32.18
CA SER A 2 -24.09 5.01 30.75
C SER A 2 -22.69 5.38 30.26
N PRO A 3 -21.87 4.44 29.77
CA PRO A 3 -20.48 4.72 29.41
C PRO A 3 -20.47 5.67 28.20
N THR A 4 -20.10 6.92 28.45
CA THR A 4 -19.79 7.88 27.40
C THR A 4 -18.41 7.55 26.85
N LEU A 5 -18.18 7.69 25.52
CA LEU A 5 -16.80 7.67 25.01
C LEU A 5 -15.96 8.64 25.87
N PRO A 6 -14.85 8.19 26.48
CA PRO A 6 -14.02 9.05 27.30
C PRO A 6 -13.68 10.33 26.54
N ARG A 7 -13.82 11.50 27.18
CA ARG A 7 -13.58 12.79 26.51
C ARG A 7 -12.20 12.86 25.86
N ALA A 8 -11.22 12.16 26.42
CA ALA A 8 -9.86 12.05 25.88
C ALA A 8 -9.80 11.36 24.49
N LEU A 9 -10.76 10.50 24.15
CA LEU A 9 -10.79 9.81 22.85
C LEU A 9 -11.51 10.62 21.77
N LEU A 10 -12.30 11.63 22.12
CA LEU A 10 -13.06 12.43 21.14
C LEU A 10 -12.17 13.11 20.09
N PRO A 11 -11.03 13.73 20.43
CA PRO A 11 -10.12 14.29 19.43
C PRO A 11 -9.50 13.19 18.53
N LEU A 12 -9.20 12.02 19.10
CA LEU A 12 -8.60 10.92 18.36
C LEU A 12 -9.55 10.35 17.31
N VAL A 13 -10.80 10.03 17.69
CA VAL A 13 -11.77 9.48 16.73
C VAL A 13 -12.23 10.47 15.66
N LYS A 14 -11.89 11.76 15.79
CA LYS A 14 -12.10 12.78 14.75
C LYS A 14 -10.88 13.00 13.85
N SER A 15 -9.76 12.35 14.16
CA SER A 15 -8.54 12.45 13.36
C SER A 15 -8.54 11.41 12.26
N THR A 16 -8.33 11.83 11.01
CA THR A 16 -8.13 10.91 9.89
C THR A 16 -6.96 9.96 10.17
N ARG A 17 -5.88 10.47 10.78
CA ARG A 17 -4.70 9.67 11.14
C ARG A 17 -5.06 8.50 12.05
N PHE A 18 -5.92 8.72 13.04
CA PHE A 18 -6.37 7.65 13.94
C PHE A 18 -7.05 6.52 13.17
N TRP A 19 -7.93 6.85 12.21
CA TRP A 19 -8.63 5.81 11.46
C TRP A 19 -7.73 5.12 10.44
N THR A 20 -6.86 5.87 9.77
CA THR A 20 -5.90 5.27 8.86
C THR A 20 -4.92 4.36 9.61
N ASP A 21 -4.47 4.73 10.82
CA ASP A 21 -3.66 3.86 11.70
C ASP A 21 -4.48 2.68 12.19
N TYR A 22 -5.69 2.95 12.69
CA TYR A 22 -6.61 1.93 13.17
C TYR A 22 -6.76 0.88 12.10
N PHE A 23 -7.11 1.21 10.86
CA PHE A 23 -7.33 0.27 9.77
C PHE A 23 -6.07 -0.19 9.04
N PHE A 24 -4.86 0.17 9.49
CA PHE A 24 -3.61 -0.12 8.76
C PHE A 24 -3.69 0.30 7.28
N LEU A 25 -4.30 1.47 7.06
CA LEU A 25 -4.28 2.20 5.78
C LEU A 25 -3.11 3.18 5.75
N THR A 26 -2.59 3.55 6.93
CA THR A 26 -1.26 4.13 7.06
C THR A 26 -0.22 3.04 6.89
N ASP A 27 0.86 3.45 6.27
CA ASP A 27 1.86 2.56 5.72
C ASP A 27 3.11 2.55 6.61
N VAL A 28 2.98 2.13 7.88
CA VAL A 28 4.07 2.31 8.85
C VAL A 28 4.47 1.06 9.64
N GLU A 29 5.78 0.82 9.64
CA GLU A 29 6.58 0.13 10.66
C GLU A 29 7.08 1.12 11.75
N SER A 30 6.49 2.32 11.89
CA SER A 30 6.95 3.39 12.81
C SER A 30 5.82 3.80 13.77
N PRO A 31 6.13 4.08 15.06
CA PRO A 31 5.14 4.37 16.10
C PRO A 31 4.34 5.64 15.79
N SER A 32 3.04 5.60 16.09
CA SER A 32 2.13 6.71 15.86
C SER A 32 2.60 7.98 16.61
N PRO A 33 2.51 9.20 16.02
CA PRO A 33 2.75 10.46 16.75
C PRO A 33 1.74 10.66 17.87
N HIS A 34 0.58 9.98 17.75
CA HIS A 34 -0.23 9.59 18.88
C HIS A 34 0.41 8.34 19.49
N LYS A 35 1.53 8.49 20.21
CA LYS A 35 1.62 7.77 21.46
C LYS A 35 0.67 8.53 22.35
N PRO A 36 -0.59 8.11 22.56
CA PRO A 36 -1.23 8.61 23.74
C PRO A 36 -0.25 8.14 24.82
N ALA A 37 0.22 9.06 25.65
CA ALA A 37 0.30 8.68 27.04
C ALA A 37 -1.15 8.30 27.41
N PHE A 38 -1.61 7.12 26.98
CA PHE A 38 -2.44 6.31 27.82
C PHE A 38 -1.54 6.22 29.03
N ALA A 39 -1.78 7.11 30.00
CA ALA A 39 -1.32 6.87 31.36
C ALA A 39 -1.63 5.41 31.55
N LYS A 40 -0.57 4.60 31.76
CA LYS A 40 -0.71 3.18 32.06
C LYS A 40 -1.99 3.07 32.87
N VAL A 41 -3.03 2.49 32.29
CA VAL A 41 -4.09 1.98 33.14
C VAL A 41 -3.37 0.80 33.76
N GLU A 42 -2.72 1.08 34.89
CA GLU A 42 -1.93 0.12 35.65
C GLU A 42 -2.89 -1.02 35.98
N ASP A 43 -2.85 -2.07 35.16
CA ASP A 43 -2.97 -3.40 35.70
C ASP A 43 -1.54 -3.76 36.13
N ASP A 44 -1.31 -3.61 37.43
CA ASP A 44 -0.17 -4.21 38.11
C ASP A 44 -0.12 -5.68 37.69
N GLN A 45 1.08 -6.19 37.41
CA GLN A 45 1.41 -7.58 37.03
C GLN A 45 1.59 -7.83 35.52
N THR A 46 2.79 -7.51 35.02
CA THR A 46 3.69 -8.51 34.39
C THR A 46 5.03 -7.84 34.04
N GLU A 47 6.09 -8.31 34.67
CA GLU A 47 7.48 -8.05 34.28
C GLU A 47 7.91 -9.10 33.26
N GLU A 48 8.43 -8.69 32.09
CA GLU A 48 9.62 -9.27 31.45
C GLU A 48 9.97 -8.50 30.15
N PRO A 49 11.22 -8.04 29.95
CA PRO A 49 11.63 -7.37 28.72
C PRO A 49 12.58 -8.26 27.89
N THR A 50 12.13 -8.71 26.71
CA THR A 50 13.05 -9.00 25.59
C THR A 50 12.49 -8.39 24.31
N GLY A 51 13.39 -7.79 23.54
CA GLY A 51 13.07 -6.78 22.55
C GLY A 51 12.40 -7.27 21.27
N ASN A 52 11.44 -6.47 20.81
CA ASN A 52 11.40 -5.84 19.49
C ASN A 52 10.56 -4.57 19.71
N ALA A 53 11.00 -3.42 19.22
CA ALA A 53 10.27 -2.16 19.37
C ALA A 53 9.10 -2.11 18.37
N GLU A 54 8.17 -3.06 18.48
CA GLU A 54 6.83 -2.92 17.94
C GLU A 54 6.05 -2.04 18.92
N ASP A 55 5.28 -1.07 18.43
CA ASP A 55 4.39 -0.27 19.27
C ASP A 55 3.30 -1.21 19.84
N PRO A 56 3.37 -1.61 21.12
CA PRO A 56 2.55 -2.71 21.63
C PRO A 56 1.07 -2.35 21.75
N VAL A 57 0.70 -1.09 21.50
CA VAL A 57 -0.67 -0.59 21.69
C VAL A 57 -1.50 -0.59 20.40
N LEU A 58 -0.88 -0.71 19.22
CA LEU A 58 -1.57 -0.68 17.92
C LEU A 58 -1.23 -1.85 16.98
N SER A 59 -0.35 -2.76 17.38
CA SER A 59 -0.03 -3.97 16.59
C SER A 59 -1.02 -5.11 16.78
N TYR A 60 -1.86 -5.06 17.82
CA TYR A 60 -2.82 -6.10 18.14
C TYR A 60 -4.17 -5.51 18.57
N PHE A 61 -5.24 -5.87 17.86
CA PHE A 61 -6.61 -5.58 18.26
C PHE A 61 -7.32 -6.87 18.63
N GLU A 62 -8.08 -6.86 19.72
CA GLU A 62 -8.97 -7.97 20.09
C GLU A 62 -10.43 -7.49 20.07
N LEU A 63 -11.32 -8.32 19.52
CA LEU A 63 -12.75 -8.18 19.67
C LEU A 63 -13.25 -9.23 20.65
N SER A 64 -13.90 -8.76 21.71
CA SER A 64 -14.53 -9.61 22.71
C SER A 64 -15.99 -9.22 22.89
N PHE A 65 -16.84 -10.18 23.24
CA PHE A 65 -18.21 -9.90 23.65
C PHE A 65 -18.49 -10.41 25.06
N SER A 66 -19.47 -9.78 25.70
CA SER A 66 -19.99 -10.19 26.99
C SER A 66 -21.50 -10.34 26.90
N ALA A 67 -22.01 -11.39 27.52
CA ALA A 67 -23.42 -11.68 27.77
C ALA A 67 -23.61 -11.92 29.28
N PRO A 68 -24.85 -11.92 29.81
CA PRO A 68 -25.09 -12.13 31.25
C PRO A 68 -24.44 -13.40 31.83
N ASP A 69 -24.29 -14.44 31.02
CA ASP A 69 -23.71 -15.74 31.33
C ASP A 69 -22.26 -15.93 30.83
N VAL A 70 -21.71 -14.96 30.11
CA VAL A 70 -20.41 -15.08 29.41
C VAL A 70 -19.66 -13.75 29.50
N TYR A 71 -18.49 -13.70 30.15
CA TYR A 71 -17.73 -12.46 30.28
C TYR A 71 -16.48 -12.46 29.41
N GLY A 72 -16.33 -11.44 28.56
CA GLY A 72 -15.08 -11.13 27.86
C GLY A 72 -14.60 -12.23 26.93
N VAL A 73 -15.50 -12.94 26.25
CA VAL A 73 -15.09 -13.99 25.31
C VAL A 73 -14.53 -13.34 24.05
N SER A 74 -13.23 -13.55 23.88
CA SER A 74 -12.48 -13.25 22.66
C SER A 74 -13.10 -13.96 21.48
N ILE A 75 -13.55 -13.16 20.52
CA ILE A 75 -14.15 -13.63 19.27
C ILE A 75 -13.32 -13.25 18.05
N GLY A 76 -12.32 -12.38 18.17
CA GLY A 76 -11.46 -12.05 17.04
C GLY A 76 -10.19 -11.37 17.53
N HIS A 77 -9.10 -11.52 16.77
CA HIS A 77 -7.97 -10.61 16.87
C HIS A 77 -7.41 -10.24 15.49
N ASP A 78 -6.76 -9.08 15.39
CA ASP A 78 -6.04 -8.58 14.20
C ASP A 78 -4.62 -8.19 14.65
N ASP A 79 -3.63 -8.97 14.22
CA ASP A 79 -2.21 -8.86 14.60
C ASP A 79 -1.32 -8.28 13.47
N GLN A 80 -1.94 -7.75 12.40
CA GLN A 80 -1.29 -7.31 11.15
C GLN A 80 -0.62 -8.42 10.31
N GLY A 81 -0.01 -9.44 10.92
CA GLY A 81 0.72 -10.52 10.25
C GLY A 81 -0.20 -11.57 9.62
N HIS A 82 -1.33 -11.86 10.26
CA HIS A 82 -2.34 -12.82 9.82
C HIS A 82 -3.67 -12.08 9.69
N TRP A 83 -3.82 -11.38 8.57
CA TRP A 83 -4.95 -10.48 8.33
C TRP A 83 -6.29 -11.19 8.09
N HIS A 84 -6.80 -11.94 9.08
CA HIS A 84 -8.14 -12.48 9.06
C HIS A 84 -8.80 -12.52 10.46
N PRO A 85 -9.15 -11.35 11.00
CA PRO A 85 -10.00 -11.22 12.19
C PRO A 85 -11.48 -11.65 11.99
N PHE A 86 -11.85 -12.19 10.83
CA PHE A 86 -13.21 -12.11 10.34
C PHE A 86 -14.20 -12.93 11.13
N VAL A 87 -15.13 -12.26 11.81
CA VAL A 87 -16.13 -12.91 12.66
C VAL A 87 -17.52 -12.32 12.55
N LEU A 88 -17.71 -11.21 11.86
CA LEU A 88 -19.03 -10.60 11.73
C LEU A 88 -19.54 -10.74 10.29
N ARG A 89 -20.79 -11.17 10.15
CA ARG A 89 -21.54 -10.93 8.90
C ARG A 89 -22.00 -9.48 8.86
N TRP A 90 -22.16 -8.91 7.68
CA TRP A 90 -22.62 -7.52 7.53
C TRP A 90 -24.01 -7.30 8.10
N GLU A 91 -24.91 -8.27 7.99
CA GLU A 91 -26.25 -8.20 8.57
C GLU A 91 -26.21 -8.19 10.11
N GLU A 92 -25.30 -8.96 10.71
CA GLU A 92 -25.11 -8.99 12.17
C GLU A 92 -24.51 -7.67 12.66
N LEU A 93 -23.49 -7.17 11.94
CA LEU A 93 -22.86 -5.88 12.24
C LEU A 93 -23.86 -4.72 12.16
N GLU A 94 -24.62 -4.65 11.06
CA GLU A 94 -25.64 -3.61 10.88
C GLU A 94 -26.65 -3.66 12.03
N LEU A 95 -27.13 -4.86 12.35
CA LEU A 95 -28.12 -5.07 13.40
C LEU A 95 -27.61 -4.64 14.78
N ILE A 96 -26.37 -5.01 15.14
CA ILE A 96 -25.74 -4.58 16.39
C ILE A 96 -25.65 -3.05 16.45
N CYS A 97 -25.16 -2.41 15.38
CA CYS A 97 -25.03 -0.95 15.35
C CYS A 97 -26.39 -0.23 15.48
N ARG A 98 -27.44 -0.79 14.88
CA ARG A 98 -28.80 -0.25 14.97
C ARG A 98 -29.44 -0.48 16.35
N ALA A 99 -29.15 -1.61 16.99
CA ALA A 99 -29.58 -1.87 18.36
C ALA A 99 -28.92 -0.88 19.34
N GLU A 100 -27.64 -0.56 19.14
CA GLU A 100 -26.93 0.47 19.89
C GLU A 100 -27.54 1.87 19.71
N GLU A 101 -27.89 2.24 18.46
CA GLU A 101 -28.62 3.48 18.17
C GLU A 101 -29.97 3.53 18.91
N ALA A 102 -30.75 2.44 18.86
CA ALA A 102 -32.05 2.34 19.51
C ALA A 102 -31.97 2.42 21.04
N ASN A 103 -30.98 1.74 21.65
CA ASN A 103 -30.82 1.65 23.09
C ASN A 103 -30.19 2.89 23.72
N LEU A 104 -29.07 3.37 23.14
CA LEU A 104 -28.31 4.47 23.73
C LEU A 104 -28.72 5.84 23.17
N ARG A 105 -29.41 5.89 22.03
CA ARG A 105 -29.84 7.11 21.30
C ARG A 105 -28.74 8.17 21.16
N ARG A 106 -27.49 7.73 21.19
CA ARG A 106 -26.31 8.60 21.23
C ARG A 106 -25.49 8.48 19.96
N TRP A 107 -25.45 7.30 19.37
CA TRP A 107 -24.67 7.01 18.20
C TRP A 107 -25.63 6.78 17.04
N GLU A 108 -25.62 7.69 16.08
CA GLU A 108 -26.39 7.53 14.85
C GLU A 108 -25.82 6.39 14.01
N HIS A 109 -26.70 5.62 13.38
CA HIS A 109 -26.33 4.62 12.39
C HIS A 109 -26.54 5.17 10.96
N PRO A 110 -25.65 4.89 10.01
CA PRO A 110 -24.29 4.35 10.17
C PRO A 110 -23.33 5.39 10.78
N GLY A 111 -22.40 5.00 11.66
CA GLY A 111 -21.56 5.96 12.38
C GLY A 111 -20.40 5.32 13.12
N LEU A 112 -19.99 5.92 14.25
CA LEU A 112 -18.81 5.49 15.02
C LEU A 112 -18.78 3.99 15.36
N PRO A 113 -19.87 3.35 15.83
CA PRO A 113 -19.86 1.90 16.08
C PRO A 113 -19.59 1.06 14.83
N LEU A 114 -20.14 1.48 13.67
CA LEU A 114 -19.91 0.78 12.41
C LEU A 114 -18.43 0.87 12.00
N LEU A 115 -17.80 2.05 12.10
CA LEU A 115 -16.38 2.18 11.76
C LEU A 115 -15.49 1.32 12.66
N PHE A 116 -15.72 1.26 13.97
CA PHE A 116 -14.92 0.37 14.80
C PHE A 116 -15.11 -1.11 14.44
N LEU A 117 -16.36 -1.54 14.23
CA LEU A 117 -16.65 -2.95 14.09
C LEU A 117 -16.50 -3.50 12.66
N CYS A 118 -16.52 -2.66 11.63
CA CYS A 118 -16.39 -3.10 10.24
C CYS A 118 -15.05 -3.76 9.90
N ARG A 119 -13.99 -3.53 10.69
CA ARG A 119 -12.73 -4.30 10.61
C ARG A 119 -12.95 -5.81 10.69
N TRP A 120 -13.96 -6.24 11.44
CA TRP A 120 -14.26 -7.64 11.73
C TRP A 120 -15.27 -8.25 10.74
N ALA A 121 -15.75 -7.45 9.77
CA ALA A 121 -16.76 -7.83 8.78
C ALA A 121 -16.20 -7.76 7.35
N PRO A 122 -15.74 -8.87 6.76
CA PRO A 122 -15.27 -8.88 5.38
C PRO A 122 -16.46 -8.76 4.42
N ILE A 123 -16.27 -8.03 3.30
CA ILE A 123 -17.20 -8.08 2.18
C ILE A 123 -16.92 -9.38 1.41
N CYS A 124 -17.91 -10.27 1.41
CA CYS A 124 -17.87 -11.61 0.87
C CYS A 124 -18.71 -11.75 -0.41
N VAL A 125 -18.52 -12.87 -1.10
CA VAL A 125 -19.35 -13.24 -2.26
C VAL A 125 -20.77 -13.51 -1.77
N GLY A 126 -21.73 -12.78 -2.34
CA GLY A 126 -23.16 -12.87 -1.98
C GLY A 126 -23.67 -11.70 -1.13
N ASP A 127 -22.77 -10.88 -0.59
CA ASP A 127 -23.15 -9.68 0.18
C ASP A 127 -23.72 -8.58 -0.72
N ASP A 128 -24.60 -7.74 -0.16
CA ASP A 128 -25.09 -6.50 -0.81
C ASP A 128 -24.02 -5.40 -0.74
N VAL A 129 -23.13 -5.41 -1.74
CA VAL A 129 -21.98 -4.49 -1.82
C VAL A 129 -22.42 -3.03 -1.91
N GLU A 130 -23.52 -2.73 -2.60
CA GLU A 130 -24.00 -1.34 -2.70
C GLU A 130 -24.39 -0.82 -1.31
N ARG A 131 -25.15 -1.62 -0.56
CA ARG A 131 -25.56 -1.27 0.80
C ARG A 131 -24.35 -1.09 1.71
N ILE A 132 -23.44 -2.06 1.73
CA ILE A 132 -22.26 -2.02 2.59
C ILE A 132 -21.38 -0.81 2.31
N VAL A 133 -21.05 -0.58 1.04
CA VAL A 133 -20.19 0.55 0.65
C VAL A 133 -20.86 1.86 1.02
N SER A 134 -22.17 2.03 0.76
CA SER A 134 -22.87 3.25 1.15
C SER A 134 -22.84 3.49 2.67
N MET A 135 -23.01 2.45 3.49
CA MET A 135 -22.93 2.55 4.95
C MET A 135 -21.53 2.94 5.43
N LEU A 136 -20.48 2.34 4.86
CA LEU A 136 -19.09 2.67 5.17
C LEU A 136 -18.76 4.11 4.83
N VAL A 137 -19.11 4.57 3.63
CA VAL A 137 -18.87 5.93 3.16
C VAL A 137 -19.58 6.93 4.08
N ARG A 138 -20.85 6.69 4.42
CA ARG A 138 -21.61 7.57 5.33
C ARG A 138 -21.05 7.56 6.75
N ALA A 139 -20.65 6.40 7.27
CA ALA A 139 -20.06 6.32 8.60
C ALA A 139 -18.75 7.11 8.65
N TRP A 140 -17.89 6.98 7.64
CA TRP A 140 -16.65 7.72 7.51
C TRP A 140 -16.89 9.23 7.44
N GLN A 141 -17.76 9.67 6.51
CA GLN A 141 -18.13 11.08 6.35
C GLN A 141 -18.77 11.68 7.60
N ARG A 142 -19.57 10.92 8.34
CA ARG A 142 -20.19 11.37 9.58
C ARG A 142 -19.18 11.55 10.71
N VAL A 143 -18.15 10.69 10.77
CA VAL A 143 -17.14 10.73 11.83
C VAL A 143 -16.05 11.76 11.55
N LEU A 144 -15.61 11.87 10.29
CA LEU A 144 -14.48 12.72 9.88
C LEU A 144 -14.88 14.00 9.16
N GLY A 145 -16.10 14.11 8.64
CA GLY A 145 -16.52 15.29 7.88
C GLY A 145 -15.61 15.53 6.68
N GLU A 146 -15.09 16.76 6.60
CA GLU A 146 -14.20 17.22 5.52
C GLU A 146 -12.77 16.67 5.62
N ASP A 147 -12.37 16.14 6.79
CA ASP A 147 -11.01 15.62 7.01
C ASP A 147 -10.81 14.23 6.36
N GLY A 148 -11.89 13.53 6.00
CA GLY A 148 -11.83 12.22 5.35
C GLY A 148 -11.68 12.32 3.84
N THR A 149 -10.55 11.88 3.29
CA THR A 149 -10.33 11.91 1.83
C THR A 149 -11.06 10.77 1.11
N GLU A 150 -11.41 10.98 -0.17
CA GLU A 150 -11.99 9.92 -1.00
C GLU A 150 -11.07 8.70 -1.13
N ARG A 151 -9.76 8.96 -1.14
CA ARG A 151 -8.72 7.94 -1.19
C ARG A 151 -8.76 7.05 0.04
N ASP A 152 -8.87 7.61 1.24
CA ASP A 152 -8.94 6.83 2.48
C ASP A 152 -10.19 5.95 2.53
N ILE A 153 -11.34 6.50 2.11
CA ILE A 153 -12.59 5.74 2.01
C ILE A 153 -12.43 4.58 1.03
N ARG A 154 -11.83 4.82 -0.15
CA ARG A 154 -11.59 3.77 -1.15
C ARG A 154 -10.67 2.69 -0.60
N ARG A 155 -9.57 3.08 0.07
CA ARG A 155 -8.63 2.15 0.71
C ARG A 155 -9.32 1.32 1.80
N LEU A 156 -10.20 1.92 2.60
CA LEU A 156 -11.00 1.19 3.59
C LEU A 156 -11.91 0.14 2.94
N VAL A 157 -12.68 0.55 1.93
CA VAL A 157 -13.61 -0.34 1.22
C VAL A 157 -12.85 -1.47 0.54
N GLU A 158 -11.75 -1.16 -0.14
CA GLU A 158 -10.87 -2.15 -0.73
C GLU A 158 -10.28 -3.06 0.33
N ARG A 159 -9.85 -2.55 1.48
CA ARG A 159 -9.37 -3.37 2.59
C ARG A 159 -10.40 -4.43 2.98
N MET A 160 -11.68 -4.06 3.09
CA MET A 160 -12.75 -5.00 3.47
C MET A 160 -13.14 -5.98 2.37
N ASP A 161 -12.86 -5.67 1.10
CA ASP A 161 -13.26 -6.52 -0.02
C ASP A 161 -12.42 -7.80 -0.13
N CYS A 162 -13.04 -8.92 0.25
CA CYS A 162 -12.49 -10.27 0.19
C CYS A 162 -13.12 -11.12 -0.91
N ARG A 163 -14.02 -10.58 -1.74
CA ARG A 163 -14.68 -11.31 -2.83
C ARG A 163 -13.68 -11.88 -3.83
N GLY A 164 -12.61 -11.16 -4.13
CA GLY A 164 -11.53 -11.63 -5.01
C GLY A 164 -10.81 -12.89 -4.51
N ARG A 165 -10.88 -13.16 -3.20
CA ARG A 165 -10.36 -14.39 -2.57
C ARG A 165 -11.43 -15.48 -2.44
N LYS A 166 -12.61 -15.26 -3.03
CA LYS A 166 -13.80 -16.13 -2.96
C LYS A 166 -14.29 -16.38 -1.53
N PHE A 167 -14.14 -15.40 -0.64
CA PHE A 167 -14.64 -15.55 0.74
C PHE A 167 -16.17 -15.56 0.71
N ARG A 168 -16.78 -16.52 1.39
CA ARG A 168 -18.23 -16.70 1.45
C ARG A 168 -18.65 -17.17 2.84
N TRP A 169 -19.83 -16.72 3.27
CA TRP A 169 -20.49 -17.22 4.47
C TRP A 169 -21.32 -18.45 4.16
N PHE A 170 -21.18 -19.47 5.00
CA PHE A 170 -21.89 -20.74 4.93
C PHE A 170 -22.65 -20.98 6.23
N LYS A 171 -23.83 -21.59 6.13
CA LYS A 171 -24.68 -21.92 7.29
C LYS A 171 -24.58 -23.41 7.58
N GLU A 172 -24.34 -23.76 8.84
CA GLU A 172 -24.34 -25.14 9.36
C GLU A 172 -25.14 -25.19 10.66
N GLY A 173 -26.31 -25.84 10.63
CA GLY A 173 -27.30 -25.73 11.71
C GLY A 173 -27.71 -24.27 11.92
N GLU A 174 -27.59 -23.77 13.16
CA GLU A 174 -27.84 -22.35 13.49
C GLU A 174 -26.59 -21.47 13.44
N ASN A 175 -25.43 -22.04 13.16
CA ASN A 175 -24.16 -21.30 13.15
C ASN A 175 -23.76 -20.93 11.72
N TRP A 176 -23.07 -19.79 11.61
CA TRP A 176 -22.44 -19.34 10.37
C TRP A 176 -20.94 -19.49 10.48
N TRP A 177 -20.32 -19.90 9.38
CA TRP A 177 -18.88 -19.98 9.24
C TRP A 177 -18.42 -19.37 7.91
N ILE A 178 -17.15 -18.97 7.83
CA ILE A 178 -16.57 -18.35 6.64
C ILE A 178 -15.47 -19.25 6.06
N GLY A 179 -15.44 -19.37 4.74
CA GLY A 179 -14.42 -20.11 3.99
C GLY A 179 -14.16 -19.49 2.63
N ALA A 180 -13.08 -19.94 1.98
CA ALA A 180 -12.73 -19.50 0.63
C ALA A 180 -13.07 -20.60 -0.39
N GLY A 181 -14.07 -20.36 -1.24
CA GLY A 181 -14.53 -21.36 -2.21
C GLY A 181 -15.89 -21.02 -2.80
N ASP A 182 -16.31 -21.81 -3.79
CA ASP A 182 -17.59 -21.62 -4.46
C ASP A 182 -18.75 -22.27 -3.66
N ASP A 183 -18.45 -23.34 -2.92
CA ASP A 183 -19.39 -24.10 -2.09
C ASP A 183 -18.77 -24.57 -0.76
N ALA A 184 -19.61 -25.05 0.16
CA ALA A 184 -19.22 -25.44 1.51
C ALA A 184 -18.32 -26.70 1.55
N GLU A 185 -18.41 -27.57 0.55
CA GLU A 185 -17.67 -28.84 0.51
C GLU A 185 -16.23 -28.60 0.05
N THR A 186 -16.04 -27.70 -0.93
CA THR A 186 -14.75 -27.36 -1.54
C THR A 186 -14.06 -26.17 -0.87
N ALA A 187 -14.75 -25.42 -0.01
CA ALA A 187 -14.18 -24.26 0.66
C ALA A 187 -12.97 -24.64 1.52
N SER A 188 -11.87 -23.93 1.30
CA SER A 188 -10.70 -23.99 2.17
C SER A 188 -10.92 -23.15 3.43
N GLY A 189 -10.27 -23.58 4.50
CA GLY A 189 -10.28 -22.85 5.76
C GLY A 189 -9.64 -21.47 5.57
N VAL A 190 -10.27 -20.45 6.13
CA VAL A 190 -9.67 -19.14 6.30
C VAL A 190 -9.38 -18.95 7.78
N TYR A 191 -8.42 -18.10 8.10
CA TYR A 191 -8.11 -17.81 9.50
C TYR A 191 -9.30 -17.03 10.10
N THR A 192 -10.04 -17.65 11.01
CA THR A 192 -11.26 -17.10 11.61
C THR A 192 -11.61 -17.89 12.88
N TYR A 193 -12.21 -17.24 13.87
CA TYR A 193 -12.82 -17.96 14.99
C TYR A 193 -14.13 -18.65 14.61
N ARG A 194 -14.76 -18.26 13.50
CA ARG A 194 -15.95 -18.90 12.94
C ARG A 194 -15.61 -19.95 11.90
N HIS A 195 -14.58 -20.77 12.11
CA HIS A 195 -14.31 -21.91 11.21
C HIS A 195 -15.27 -23.06 11.53
N ARG A 196 -15.70 -23.84 10.52
CA ARG A 196 -16.60 -25.00 10.71
C ARG A 196 -16.11 -26.00 11.77
N GLU A 197 -14.79 -26.17 11.88
CA GLU A 197 -14.18 -27.07 12.87
C GLU A 197 -13.92 -26.42 14.24
N ALA A 198 -13.93 -25.09 14.33
CA ALA A 198 -13.83 -24.36 15.59
C ALA A 198 -15.11 -24.47 16.45
N VAL A 199 -16.20 -25.00 15.86
CA VAL A 199 -17.48 -25.31 16.52
C VAL A 199 -17.42 -26.64 17.29
N LYS A 200 -16.30 -27.39 17.23
CA LYS A 200 -16.11 -28.64 17.99
C LYS A 200 -15.88 -28.38 19.49
N PRO A 201 -16.23 -29.32 20.39
CA PRO A 201 -16.03 -29.16 21.83
C PRO A 201 -14.54 -28.96 22.15
N GLY A 202 -14.18 -27.74 22.57
CA GLY A 202 -12.80 -27.32 22.85
C GLY A 202 -12.27 -26.18 21.96
N GLY A 203 -12.97 -25.82 20.89
CA GLY A 203 -12.71 -24.61 20.09
C GLY A 203 -13.44 -23.38 20.63
N LYS A 204 -12.79 -22.21 20.61
CA LYS A 204 -13.14 -20.99 21.38
C LYS A 204 -14.38 -20.18 20.91
N TRP A 205 -15.20 -20.64 19.96
CA TRP A 205 -16.39 -19.87 19.49
C TRP A 205 -17.67 -20.22 20.27
N CYS A 206 -18.29 -19.22 20.91
CA CYS A 206 -19.55 -19.37 21.65
C CYS A 206 -20.77 -19.07 20.77
N GLY A 207 -21.13 -20.01 19.89
CA GLY A 207 -22.24 -19.83 18.93
C GLY A 207 -23.59 -19.56 19.58
N GLU A 208 -23.91 -20.23 20.69
CA GLU A 208 -25.17 -20.02 21.40
C GLU A 208 -25.28 -18.60 22.00
N GLY A 209 -24.24 -18.14 22.70
CA GLY A 209 -24.19 -16.79 23.28
C GLY A 209 -24.25 -15.71 22.20
N TRP A 210 -23.54 -15.92 21.09
CA TRP A 210 -23.59 -15.02 19.94
C TRP A 210 -24.99 -14.95 19.31
N ASN A 211 -25.64 -16.10 19.07
CA ASN A 211 -26.97 -16.13 18.49
C ASN A 211 -28.01 -15.45 19.39
N LYS A 212 -27.90 -15.60 20.72
CA LYS A 212 -28.74 -14.86 21.69
C LYS A 212 -28.54 -13.35 21.58
N LEU A 213 -27.29 -12.88 21.45
CA LEU A 213 -26.97 -11.46 21.24
C LEU A 213 -27.63 -10.92 19.96
N VAL A 214 -27.50 -11.64 18.85
CA VAL A 214 -28.06 -11.25 17.55
C VAL A 214 -29.59 -11.20 17.58
N GLU A 215 -30.25 -12.21 18.18
CA GLU A 215 -31.71 -12.20 18.31
C GLU A 215 -32.22 -11.07 19.22
N GLU A 216 -31.49 -10.75 20.28
CA GLU A 216 -31.83 -9.60 21.13
C GLU A 216 -31.67 -8.27 20.38
N ALA A 217 -30.58 -8.10 19.63
CA ALA A 217 -30.39 -6.92 18.77
C ALA A 217 -31.53 -6.79 17.75
N LYS A 218 -31.97 -7.91 17.16
CA LYS A 218 -33.12 -7.96 16.24
C LYS A 218 -34.40 -7.49 16.92
N ARG A 219 -34.70 -8.02 18.11
CA ARG A 219 -35.87 -7.64 18.90
C ARG A 219 -35.89 -6.14 19.21
N VAL A 220 -34.75 -5.57 19.58
CA VAL A 220 -34.59 -4.14 19.85
C VAL A 220 -34.88 -3.31 18.59
N VAL A 221 -34.30 -3.68 17.45
CA VAL A 221 -34.45 -2.93 16.18
C VAL A 221 -35.86 -3.03 15.60
N GLU A 222 -36.49 -4.21 15.62
CA GLU A 222 -37.86 -4.41 15.15
C GLU A 222 -38.87 -3.54 15.91
N GLY A 223 -38.61 -3.27 17.20
CA GLY A 223 -39.42 -2.37 18.02
C GLY A 223 -39.35 -0.88 17.62
N VAL A 224 -38.35 -0.48 16.83
CA VAL A 224 -38.11 0.94 16.45
C VAL A 224 -38.49 1.21 14.99
N GLY A 225 -38.59 0.17 14.15
CA GLY A 225 -38.98 0.29 12.74
C GLY A 225 -37.86 0.79 11.82
N GLY A 226 -38.07 0.62 10.51
CA GLY A 226 -37.16 1.05 9.45
C GLY A 226 -36.29 -0.08 8.90
N LYS A 227 -36.55 -0.51 7.67
CA LYS A 227 -35.47 -1.00 6.80
C LYS A 227 -35.26 0.12 5.81
N GLY A 228 -34.16 0.85 5.94
CA GLY A 228 -33.82 1.87 4.97
C GLY A 228 -33.52 1.18 3.65
N GLU A 229 -34.42 1.29 2.67
CA GLU A 229 -34.07 1.06 1.28
C GLU A 229 -32.98 2.06 0.88
N LEU A 230 -32.08 1.65 -0.01
CA LEU A 230 -31.04 2.55 -0.52
C LEU A 230 -31.70 3.67 -1.31
N THR A 231 -31.37 4.90 -0.95
CA THR A 231 -31.73 6.09 -1.73
C THR A 231 -30.88 6.16 -3.00
N ASP A 232 -31.30 6.96 -3.99
CA ASP A 232 -30.49 7.19 -5.20
C ASP A 232 -29.11 7.77 -4.86
N GLY A 233 -29.04 8.60 -3.81
CA GLY A 233 -27.77 9.11 -3.28
C GLY A 233 -26.87 8.00 -2.74
N ASP A 234 -27.43 6.97 -2.09
CA ASP A 234 -26.67 5.82 -1.60
C ASP A 234 -26.08 5.01 -2.76
N ARG A 235 -26.87 4.79 -3.82
CA ARG A 235 -26.41 4.07 -5.01
C ARG A 235 -25.32 4.84 -5.73
N ALA A 236 -25.43 6.15 -5.83
CA ALA A 236 -24.39 7.00 -6.43
C ALA A 236 -23.07 6.94 -5.62
N LEU A 237 -23.15 7.01 -4.28
CA LEU A 237 -21.98 6.84 -3.42
C LEU A 237 -21.37 5.44 -3.55
N ALA A 238 -22.20 4.40 -3.53
CA ALA A 238 -21.77 3.03 -3.71
C ALA A 238 -21.08 2.79 -5.05
N ALA A 239 -21.60 3.35 -6.15
CA ALA A 239 -20.98 3.25 -7.46
C ALA A 239 -19.61 3.95 -7.51
N LYS A 240 -19.49 5.13 -6.89
CA LYS A 240 -18.23 5.89 -6.83
C LYS A 240 -17.13 5.15 -6.06
N PHE A 241 -17.49 4.51 -4.96
CA PHE A 241 -16.57 3.80 -4.07
C PHE A 241 -16.62 2.28 -4.24
N ALA A 242 -17.20 1.79 -5.33
CA ALA A 242 -17.28 0.36 -5.61
C ALA A 242 -15.86 -0.25 -5.54
N PRO A 243 -15.68 -1.37 -4.83
CA PRO A 243 -14.38 -2.00 -4.74
C PRO A 243 -13.87 -2.36 -6.13
N ARG A 244 -12.66 -1.94 -6.44
CA ARG A 244 -12.01 -2.26 -7.71
C ARG A 244 -11.54 -3.72 -7.70
N THR A 245 -11.52 -4.34 -8.88
CA THR A 245 -10.91 -5.66 -9.04
C THR A 245 -9.45 -5.61 -8.60
N LYS A 246 -9.03 -6.54 -7.75
CA LYS A 246 -7.66 -6.68 -7.29
C LYS A 246 -6.96 -7.79 -8.07
N TYR A 247 -5.77 -7.49 -8.58
CA TYR A 247 -4.92 -8.43 -9.28
C TYR A 247 -3.67 -8.65 -8.45
N GLY A 248 -3.47 -9.88 -7.99
CA GLY A 248 -2.21 -10.30 -7.39
C GLY A 248 -1.24 -10.74 -8.49
N LEU A 249 -0.08 -10.12 -8.54
CA LEU A 249 0.99 -10.42 -9.49
C LEU A 249 2.28 -10.71 -8.73
N SER A 250 3.14 -11.52 -9.34
CA SER A 250 4.48 -11.81 -8.86
C SER A 250 5.50 -11.55 -9.96
N VAL A 251 6.58 -10.87 -9.61
CA VAL A 251 7.72 -10.64 -10.52
C VAL A 251 8.91 -11.45 -10.04
N TRP A 252 9.52 -12.17 -10.97
CA TRP A 252 10.80 -12.84 -10.76
C TRP A 252 11.92 -12.10 -11.49
N LEU A 253 12.82 -11.48 -10.74
CA LEU A 253 13.93 -10.71 -11.28
C LEU A 253 15.25 -11.48 -11.10
N GLU A 254 15.82 -11.98 -12.19
CA GLU A 254 17.15 -12.59 -12.17
C GLU A 254 18.23 -11.52 -12.09
N LEU A 255 19.15 -11.65 -11.13
CA LEU A 255 20.20 -10.66 -10.89
C LEU A 255 21.52 -11.03 -11.57
N ARG A 256 21.75 -12.32 -11.85
CA ARG A 256 23.04 -12.84 -12.30
C ARG A 256 23.06 -13.41 -13.73
N LYS A 257 22.08 -13.03 -14.55
CA LYS A 257 22.07 -13.49 -15.94
C LYS A 257 23.35 -13.01 -16.63
N LYS A 258 24.07 -13.94 -17.28
CA LYS A 258 25.45 -13.71 -17.76
C LYS A 258 25.55 -12.56 -18.76
N ASP A 259 24.54 -12.44 -19.61
CA ASP A 259 24.37 -11.40 -20.63
C ASP A 259 23.98 -10.04 -20.03
N ARG A 260 23.27 -10.05 -18.90
CA ARG A 260 22.79 -8.81 -18.27
C ARG A 260 22.77 -8.90 -16.74
N PRO A 261 23.95 -8.83 -16.09
CA PRO A 261 24.01 -8.82 -14.64
C PRO A 261 23.40 -7.52 -14.11
N LEU A 262 22.48 -7.66 -13.16
CA LEU A 262 21.97 -6.55 -12.39
C LEU A 262 22.76 -6.44 -11.09
N HIS A 263 22.87 -5.22 -10.58
CA HIS A 263 23.40 -5.01 -9.25
C HIS A 263 22.56 -5.81 -8.23
N GLN A 264 23.19 -6.40 -7.20
CA GLN A 264 22.55 -7.28 -6.21
C GLN A 264 21.41 -6.63 -5.39
N ARG A 265 21.22 -5.31 -5.52
CA ARG A 265 20.15 -4.54 -4.89
C ARG A 265 19.10 -4.02 -5.88
N ALA A 266 19.21 -4.34 -7.17
CA ALA A 266 18.32 -3.84 -8.22
C ALA A 266 16.84 -4.09 -7.89
N GLY A 267 16.51 -5.27 -7.37
CA GLY A 267 15.13 -5.56 -7.00
C GLY A 267 14.62 -4.68 -5.86
N ARG A 268 15.47 -4.32 -4.89
CA ARG A 268 15.12 -3.35 -3.85
C ARG A 268 14.71 -1.99 -4.41
N TYR A 269 15.50 -1.44 -5.34
CA TYR A 269 15.17 -0.16 -5.96
C TYR A 269 13.91 -0.23 -6.81
N PHE A 270 13.76 -1.33 -7.54
CA PHE A 270 12.60 -1.58 -8.35
C PHE A 270 11.33 -1.60 -7.49
N TYR A 271 11.25 -2.44 -6.44
CA TYR A 271 9.99 -2.58 -5.72
C TYR A 271 9.67 -1.34 -4.90
N LEU A 272 10.66 -0.64 -4.31
CA LEU A 272 10.40 0.59 -3.57
C LEU A 272 9.92 1.72 -4.48
N THR A 273 10.48 1.82 -5.68
CA THR A 273 10.02 2.79 -6.68
C THR A 273 8.63 2.45 -7.18
N LEU A 274 8.41 1.19 -7.55
CA LEU A 274 7.13 0.72 -8.03
C LEU A 274 6.04 0.89 -6.96
N ASP A 275 6.34 0.56 -5.72
CA ASP A 275 5.41 0.71 -4.60
C ASP A 275 5.00 2.17 -4.41
N ALA A 276 5.97 3.10 -4.40
CA ALA A 276 5.69 4.52 -4.33
C ALA A 276 4.78 4.97 -5.47
N VAL A 277 5.13 4.66 -6.71
CA VAL A 277 4.34 5.05 -7.90
C VAL A 277 2.92 4.47 -7.85
N LEU A 278 2.78 3.16 -7.61
CA LEU A 278 1.47 2.53 -7.53
C LEU A 278 0.61 3.12 -6.41
N ARG A 279 1.19 3.39 -5.25
CA ARG A 279 0.46 3.99 -4.14
C ARG A 279 0.03 5.41 -4.47
N HIS A 280 0.93 6.26 -4.96
CA HIS A 280 0.64 7.66 -5.28
C HIS A 280 -0.37 7.83 -6.42
N LEU A 281 -0.44 6.86 -7.34
CA LEU A 281 -1.48 6.79 -8.36
C LEU A 281 -2.77 6.13 -7.87
N ASP A 282 -2.81 5.68 -6.62
CA ASP A 282 -3.89 4.87 -6.05
C ASP A 282 -4.22 3.64 -6.91
N LEU A 283 -3.20 3.03 -7.52
CA LEU A 283 -3.32 1.85 -8.38
C LEU A 283 -2.95 0.55 -7.68
N GLY A 284 -2.45 0.61 -6.44
CA GLY A 284 -2.13 -0.58 -5.66
C GLY A 284 -0.84 -0.43 -4.85
N LYS A 285 -0.08 -1.52 -4.72
CA LYS A 285 1.16 -1.59 -3.93
C LYS A 285 2.10 -2.68 -4.42
N ALA A 286 3.38 -2.56 -4.08
CA ALA A 286 4.39 -3.58 -4.33
C ALA A 286 5.22 -3.84 -3.06
N GLY A 287 5.78 -5.03 -2.92
CA GLY A 287 6.61 -5.39 -1.79
C GLY A 287 7.52 -6.57 -2.09
N SER A 288 8.60 -6.68 -1.33
CA SER A 288 9.45 -7.88 -1.37
C SER A 288 8.66 -9.09 -0.87
N SER A 289 8.81 -10.22 -1.58
CA SER A 289 8.22 -11.51 -1.19
C SER A 289 9.28 -12.59 -0.94
N GLY A 290 10.54 -12.30 -1.25
CA GLY A 290 11.65 -13.21 -1.09
C GLY A 290 12.82 -12.83 -1.98
N ALA A 291 13.93 -13.54 -1.80
CA ALA A 291 15.08 -13.47 -2.67
C ALA A 291 15.83 -14.81 -2.57
N SER A 292 16.55 -15.17 -3.62
CA SER A 292 17.42 -16.35 -3.62
C SER A 292 18.87 -15.91 -3.61
N SER A 293 19.71 -16.67 -2.91
CA SER A 293 21.15 -16.43 -2.84
C SER A 293 21.93 -17.74 -2.90
N CYS A 294 23.22 -17.63 -3.22
CA CYS A 294 24.16 -18.74 -3.16
C CYS A 294 25.54 -18.25 -2.72
N THR A 295 26.42 -19.18 -2.35
CA THR A 295 27.81 -18.87 -2.02
C THR A 295 28.69 -19.15 -3.23
N ILE A 296 29.39 -18.14 -3.74
CA ILE A 296 30.39 -18.28 -4.81
C ILE A 296 31.74 -17.83 -4.27
N ASN A 297 32.74 -18.70 -4.33
CA ASN A 297 34.10 -18.41 -3.82
C ASN A 297 34.11 -17.91 -2.37
N GLY A 298 33.22 -18.44 -1.51
CA GLY A 298 33.09 -18.05 -0.11
C GLY A 298 32.31 -16.75 0.13
N GLN A 299 31.83 -16.07 -0.91
CA GLN A 299 31.02 -14.86 -0.80
C GLN A 299 29.53 -15.17 -1.01
N HIS A 300 28.68 -14.61 -0.15
CA HIS A 300 27.22 -14.68 -0.30
C HIS A 300 26.79 -13.74 -1.42
N VAL A 301 26.09 -14.26 -2.41
CA VAL A 301 25.63 -13.48 -3.57
C VAL A 301 24.15 -13.74 -3.84
N TRP A 302 23.38 -12.67 -3.98
CA TRP A 302 21.99 -12.72 -4.43
C TRP A 302 21.89 -13.11 -5.90
N THR A 303 21.02 -14.07 -6.22
CA THR A 303 20.82 -14.60 -7.57
C THR A 303 19.49 -14.17 -8.18
N SER A 304 18.47 -13.94 -7.36
CA SER A 304 17.17 -13.41 -7.80
C SER A 304 16.46 -12.66 -6.67
N ASP A 305 15.60 -11.72 -7.05
CA ASP A 305 14.64 -11.04 -6.17
C ASP A 305 13.21 -11.38 -6.60
N HIS A 306 12.33 -11.64 -5.62
CA HIS A 306 10.93 -12.00 -5.85
C HIS A 306 10.04 -10.94 -5.24
N MET A 307 9.09 -10.41 -6.02
CA MET A 307 8.24 -9.32 -5.57
C MET A 307 6.77 -9.69 -5.70
N SER A 308 5.99 -9.27 -4.71
CA SER A 308 4.54 -9.29 -4.76
C SER A 308 4.03 -7.92 -5.18
N ILE A 309 3.07 -7.89 -6.09
CA ILE A 309 2.44 -6.67 -6.58
C ILE A 309 0.93 -6.84 -6.54
N SER A 310 0.22 -5.86 -6.00
CA SER A 310 -1.23 -5.78 -6.05
C SER A 310 -1.60 -4.61 -6.96
N ILE A 311 -2.40 -4.85 -8.00
CA ILE A 311 -2.97 -3.81 -8.87
C ILE A 311 -4.47 -3.73 -8.64
N HIS A 312 -5.01 -2.52 -8.50
CA HIS A 312 -6.42 -2.25 -8.28
C HIS A 312 -7.03 -1.58 -9.52
N GLY A 313 -8.06 -2.19 -10.10
CA GLY A 313 -8.80 -1.64 -11.23
C GLY A 313 -8.13 -1.90 -12.58
N SER A 314 -7.35 -0.94 -13.08
CA SER A 314 -6.77 -1.03 -14.43
C SER A 314 -5.51 -1.91 -14.45
N LEU A 315 -5.69 -3.21 -14.72
CA LEU A 315 -4.57 -4.14 -14.88
C LEU A 315 -3.61 -3.70 -15.99
N GLU A 316 -4.13 -3.23 -17.13
CA GLU A 316 -3.35 -2.76 -18.27
C GLU A 316 -2.41 -1.61 -17.87
N ARG A 317 -2.94 -0.58 -17.17
CA ARG A 317 -2.12 0.53 -16.67
C ARG A 317 -1.08 0.05 -15.66
N GLY A 318 -1.45 -0.87 -14.76
CA GLY A 318 -0.52 -1.47 -13.81
C GLY A 318 0.63 -2.22 -14.48
N ARG A 319 0.32 -3.06 -15.48
CA ARG A 319 1.31 -3.79 -16.30
C ARG A 319 2.26 -2.83 -17.02
N ALA A 320 1.72 -1.78 -17.60
CA ALA A 320 2.47 -0.76 -18.32
C ALA A 320 3.51 -0.07 -17.42
N ILE A 321 3.12 0.30 -16.20
CA ILE A 321 4.03 0.86 -15.20
C ILE A 321 5.10 -0.16 -14.78
N ILE A 322 4.72 -1.41 -14.51
CA ILE A 322 5.66 -2.49 -14.13
C ILE A 322 6.71 -2.67 -15.23
N LYS A 323 6.27 -2.76 -16.50
CA LYS A 323 7.12 -2.95 -17.67
C LYS A 323 8.08 -1.78 -17.86
N GLN A 324 7.59 -0.55 -17.73
CA GLN A 324 8.43 0.65 -17.78
C GLN A 324 9.52 0.65 -16.71
N MET A 325 9.19 0.27 -15.47
CA MET A 325 10.17 0.16 -14.38
C MET A 325 11.21 -0.95 -14.62
N LEU A 326 10.78 -2.08 -15.18
CA LEU A 326 11.67 -3.17 -15.59
C LEU A 326 12.62 -2.73 -16.72
N TRP A 327 12.14 -1.95 -17.69
CA TRP A 327 13.03 -1.37 -18.71
C TRP A 327 14.05 -0.40 -18.13
N TRP A 328 13.65 0.44 -17.17
CA TRP A 328 14.57 1.39 -16.52
C TRP A 328 15.73 0.72 -15.80
N ILE A 329 15.51 -0.44 -15.17
CA ILE A 329 16.59 -1.23 -14.56
C ILE A 329 17.31 -2.14 -15.55
N ARG A 330 16.95 -2.10 -16.83
CA ARG A 330 17.39 -3.05 -17.85
C ARG A 330 17.16 -4.50 -17.41
N ALA A 331 15.94 -4.85 -16.99
CA ALA A 331 15.64 -6.22 -16.58
C ALA A 331 15.93 -7.22 -17.73
N PRO A 332 16.34 -8.45 -17.41
CA PRO A 332 16.53 -9.50 -18.41
C PRO A 332 15.23 -9.82 -19.17
N ALA A 333 15.34 -10.23 -20.43
CA ALA A 333 14.19 -10.71 -21.20
C ALA A 333 13.53 -11.97 -20.59
N SER A 334 14.23 -12.69 -19.70
CA SER A 334 13.70 -13.82 -18.93
C SER A 334 12.80 -13.41 -17.76
N THR A 335 12.69 -12.11 -17.44
CA THR A 335 11.81 -11.64 -16.37
C THR A 335 10.36 -12.02 -16.66
N THR A 336 9.75 -12.74 -15.72
CA THR A 336 8.37 -13.18 -15.82
C THR A 336 7.46 -12.37 -14.91
N LEU A 337 6.23 -12.14 -15.38
CA LEU A 337 5.13 -11.58 -14.60
C LEU A 337 4.05 -12.66 -14.48
N MET A 338 3.88 -13.19 -13.28
CA MET A 338 2.93 -14.26 -13.01
C MET A 338 1.72 -13.70 -12.26
N THR A 339 0.55 -14.31 -12.43
CA THR A 339 -0.59 -14.04 -11.54
C THR A 339 -0.44 -14.84 -10.25
N SER A 340 -1.11 -14.42 -9.17
CA SER A 340 -1.11 -15.12 -7.87
C SER A 340 -1.62 -16.57 -7.93
N ASN A 341 -2.31 -16.94 -9.02
CA ASN A 341 -2.78 -18.30 -9.29
C ASN A 341 -1.85 -19.08 -10.24
N TYR A 342 -0.62 -18.61 -10.46
CA TYR A 342 0.40 -19.20 -11.33
C TYR A 342 -0.05 -19.44 -12.77
N LYS A 343 -1.07 -18.71 -13.24
CA LYS A 343 -1.37 -18.65 -14.67
C LYS A 343 -0.47 -17.61 -15.29
N ASP A 344 0.23 -18.01 -16.36
CA ASP A 344 1.04 -17.11 -17.15
C ASP A 344 0.17 -15.99 -17.69
N LEU A 345 0.52 -14.77 -17.31
CA LEU A 345 0.01 -13.58 -17.96
C LEU A 345 0.93 -13.35 -19.16
N PRO A 346 0.43 -13.25 -20.40
CA PRO A 346 1.27 -12.84 -21.53
C PRO A 346 1.93 -11.50 -21.17
N PHE A 347 3.26 -11.51 -21.05
CA PHE A 347 4.06 -10.37 -20.65
C PHE A 347 5.40 -10.46 -21.38
N SER A 348 5.56 -9.64 -22.41
CA SER A 348 6.79 -9.59 -23.21
C SER A 348 7.55 -8.30 -22.92
N MET A 349 8.84 -8.40 -22.62
CA MET A 349 9.72 -7.24 -22.50
C MET A 349 10.11 -6.63 -23.86
N ALA A 350 9.90 -7.36 -24.97
CA ALA A 350 10.39 -6.98 -26.29
C ALA A 350 9.42 -6.08 -27.08
N ASP A 351 8.13 -6.11 -26.77
CA ASP A 351 7.11 -5.32 -27.46
C ASP A 351 6.92 -3.96 -26.77
N ALA A 352 7.30 -2.88 -27.42
CA ALA A 352 7.13 -1.52 -26.87
C ALA A 352 5.70 -0.98 -26.96
N ALA A 353 4.90 -1.49 -27.90
CA ALA A 353 3.53 -1.03 -28.12
C ALA A 353 2.56 -1.70 -27.13
N GLU A 354 2.85 -2.94 -26.73
CA GLU A 354 2.13 -3.62 -25.66
C GLU A 354 2.40 -2.93 -24.32
N ASP A 355 1.32 -2.53 -23.62
CA ASP A 355 1.37 -1.85 -22.32
C ASP A 355 2.09 -0.49 -22.35
N ALA A 356 1.82 0.35 -23.36
CA ALA A 356 2.30 1.74 -23.37
C ALA A 356 1.54 2.63 -22.36
N THR A 357 2.24 3.57 -21.74
CA THR A 357 1.65 4.64 -20.92
C THR A 357 1.85 6.00 -21.58
N ASP A 358 0.87 6.89 -21.45
CA ASP A 358 1.00 8.28 -21.91
C ASP A 358 2.02 9.07 -21.07
N GLU A 359 2.20 8.67 -19.81
CA GLU A 359 3.13 9.29 -18.85
C GLU A 359 4.35 8.39 -18.62
N THR A 360 5.50 8.99 -18.29
CA THR A 360 6.66 8.22 -17.78
C THR A 360 6.78 8.37 -16.28
N TYR A 361 6.82 7.24 -15.58
CA TYR A 361 6.95 7.21 -14.12
C TYR A 361 8.36 6.85 -13.70
N LEU A 362 8.81 7.51 -12.65
CA LEU A 362 10.08 7.29 -11.97
C LEU A 362 9.87 7.49 -10.46
N GLY A 363 10.86 7.07 -9.68
CA GLY A 363 10.98 7.46 -8.28
C GLY A 363 12.00 8.57 -8.10
N ILE A 364 11.91 9.28 -6.99
CA ILE A 364 12.93 10.21 -6.53
C ILE A 364 13.22 9.99 -5.05
N THR A 365 14.49 9.93 -4.68
CA THR A 365 14.91 9.67 -3.29
C THR A 365 16.27 10.28 -3.02
N VAL A 366 16.56 10.62 -1.77
CA VAL A 366 17.88 11.03 -1.31
C VAL A 366 18.51 9.83 -0.62
N PRO A 367 19.57 9.22 -1.20
CA PRO A 367 20.26 8.10 -0.56
C PRO A 367 20.91 8.56 0.75
N ASP A 368 20.69 7.82 1.82
CA ASP A 368 21.27 8.12 3.13
C ASP A 368 21.76 6.84 3.82
N ILE A 369 22.62 6.97 4.82
CA ILE A 369 23.03 5.84 5.65
C ILE A 369 22.33 6.03 6.99
N PRO A 370 21.37 5.15 7.35
CA PRO A 370 20.68 5.27 8.62
C PRO A 370 21.67 5.23 9.79
N PRO A 371 21.44 6.03 10.85
CA PRO A 371 22.30 6.02 12.02
C PRO A 371 22.45 4.60 12.59
N GLY A 372 23.69 4.13 12.74
CA GLY A 372 23.98 2.79 13.27
C GLY A 372 23.92 1.65 12.24
N CYS A 373 23.58 1.92 10.98
CA CYS A 373 23.51 0.92 9.91
C CYS A 373 24.61 1.15 8.87
N SER A 374 25.87 0.83 9.19
CA SER A 374 27.00 1.00 8.27
C SER A 374 27.04 0.00 7.09
N TRP A 375 25.93 -0.68 6.80
CA TRP A 375 25.84 -1.70 5.76
C TRP A 375 24.60 -1.51 4.88
N LEU A 376 23.74 -0.54 5.20
CA LEU A 376 22.49 -0.30 4.50
C LEU A 376 22.46 1.15 4.02
N VAL A 377 22.24 1.33 2.72
CA VAL A 377 21.84 2.64 2.21
C VAL A 377 20.32 2.69 2.23
N GLY A 378 19.79 3.61 3.01
CA GLY A 378 18.40 3.98 3.06
C GLY A 378 17.98 4.83 1.87
N HIS A 379 16.67 5.00 1.74
CA HIS A 379 16.04 5.90 0.80
C HIS A 379 15.35 6.95 1.63
N SER A 380 15.66 8.22 1.49
CA SER A 380 15.00 9.26 2.26
C SER A 380 14.26 10.27 1.39
N LEU A 381 13.13 10.72 1.90
CA LEU A 381 12.41 11.88 1.38
C LEU A 381 12.47 12.98 2.43
N PRO A 382 13.53 13.79 2.48
CA PRO A 382 13.61 14.89 3.44
C PRO A 382 12.53 15.93 3.13
N ASP A 383 11.90 16.51 4.16
CA ASP A 383 10.86 17.55 3.98
C ASP A 383 11.39 18.77 3.22
N SER A 384 12.71 18.97 3.26
CA SER A 384 13.40 20.00 2.49
C SER A 384 13.23 19.84 0.99
N LEU A 385 12.91 18.64 0.45
CA LEU A 385 12.61 18.46 -0.98
C LEU A 385 11.39 19.28 -1.41
N CYS A 386 10.32 19.30 -0.62
CA CYS A 386 9.14 20.10 -0.91
C CYS A 386 9.47 21.60 -0.91
N THR A 387 10.25 22.05 0.08
CA THR A 387 10.70 23.45 0.15
C THR A 387 11.63 23.81 -1.00
N MET A 388 12.54 22.90 -1.38
CA MET A 388 13.47 23.09 -2.51
C MET A 388 12.72 23.15 -3.84
N LEU A 389 11.69 22.32 -4.04
CA LEU A 389 10.88 22.34 -5.25
C LEU A 389 10.22 23.71 -5.49
N GLY A 390 9.83 24.42 -4.44
CA GLY A 390 9.28 25.78 -4.53
C GLY A 390 10.32 26.90 -4.61
N SER A 391 11.61 26.58 -4.57
CA SER A 391 12.67 27.59 -4.55
C SER A 391 12.93 28.18 -5.94
N ARG A 392 13.39 29.43 -5.96
CA ARG A 392 13.83 30.09 -7.20
C ARG A 392 15.04 29.39 -7.85
N GLU A 393 15.86 28.71 -7.06
CA GLU A 393 16.99 27.93 -7.56
C GLU A 393 16.55 26.76 -8.46
N VAL A 394 15.45 26.09 -8.08
CA VAL A 394 14.92 24.92 -8.79
C VAL A 394 13.98 25.33 -9.92
N LEU A 395 13.01 26.22 -9.66
CA LEU A 395 12.02 26.63 -10.67
C LEU A 395 12.57 27.63 -11.68
N GLN A 396 13.64 28.35 -11.32
CA GLN A 396 14.21 29.45 -12.10
C GLN A 396 13.11 30.45 -12.52
N ASP A 397 13.24 31.06 -13.70
CA ASP A 397 12.17 31.86 -14.31
C ASP A 397 11.32 31.01 -15.30
N THR A 398 11.48 29.67 -15.28
CA THR A 398 10.95 28.75 -16.31
C THR A 398 9.79 27.90 -15.83
N GLY A 399 9.62 27.68 -14.51
CA GLY A 399 8.59 26.81 -13.93
C GLY A 399 7.56 27.53 -13.06
N HIS A 400 6.29 27.15 -13.21
CA HIS A 400 5.20 27.51 -12.31
C HIS A 400 4.76 26.29 -11.49
N LEU A 401 4.88 26.38 -10.17
CA LEU A 401 4.49 25.32 -9.24
C LEU A 401 3.04 25.50 -8.76
N SER A 402 2.26 24.43 -8.82
CA SER A 402 0.92 24.35 -8.26
C SER A 402 0.76 23.09 -7.39
N GLY A 403 -0.21 23.12 -6.47
CA GLY A 403 -0.45 22.05 -5.49
C GLY A 403 0.10 22.35 -4.08
N PRO A 404 0.18 21.35 -3.20
CA PRO A 404 -0.18 19.94 -3.46
C PRO A 404 -1.70 19.76 -3.65
N THR A 405 -2.09 18.77 -4.44
CA THR A 405 -3.48 18.26 -4.47
C THR A 405 -3.81 17.54 -3.16
N ALA A 406 -5.08 17.15 -2.96
CA ALA A 406 -5.49 16.34 -1.81
C ALA A 406 -4.71 15.00 -1.72
N ASP A 407 -4.22 14.49 -2.84
CA ASP A 407 -3.41 13.26 -2.91
C ASP A 407 -1.90 13.51 -2.80
N GLY A 408 -1.48 14.76 -2.57
CA GLY A 408 -0.07 15.13 -2.35
C GLY A 408 0.73 15.44 -3.63
N TRP A 409 0.08 15.49 -4.79
CA TRP A 409 0.77 15.80 -6.05
C TRP A 409 0.98 17.29 -6.24
N PHE A 410 2.23 17.68 -6.46
CA PHE A 410 2.65 18.95 -7.01
C PHE A 410 2.74 18.86 -8.54
N THR A 411 2.40 19.94 -9.23
CA THR A 411 2.58 20.05 -10.69
C THR A 411 3.46 21.25 -11.00
N VAL A 412 4.54 21.03 -11.73
CA VAL A 412 5.38 22.07 -12.32
C VAL A 412 5.06 22.17 -13.81
N ALA A 413 4.52 23.31 -14.24
CA ALA A 413 4.32 23.64 -15.64
C ALA A 413 5.45 24.56 -16.10
N THR A 414 6.08 24.27 -17.24
CA THR A 414 7.19 25.07 -17.78
C THR A 414 6.76 25.99 -18.92
N ALA A 415 7.52 27.06 -19.16
CA ALA A 415 7.22 28.06 -20.18
C ALA A 415 7.23 27.49 -21.61
N ASP A 416 7.97 26.42 -21.86
CA ASP A 416 7.97 25.68 -23.13
C ASP A 416 6.81 24.65 -23.25
N GLY A 417 5.85 24.69 -22.32
CA GLY A 417 4.65 23.85 -22.33
C GLY A 417 4.83 22.49 -21.68
N GLY A 418 6.00 22.19 -21.10
CA GLY A 418 6.24 20.95 -20.38
C GLY A 418 5.51 20.86 -19.04
N GLU A 419 5.30 19.64 -18.58
CA GLU A 419 4.58 19.35 -17.34
C GLU A 419 5.19 18.17 -16.58
N LEU A 420 5.51 18.41 -15.31
CA LEU A 420 6.08 17.45 -14.37
C LEU A 420 5.20 17.33 -13.13
N GLY A 421 4.74 16.13 -12.83
CA GLY A 421 4.08 15.80 -11.56
C GLY A 421 5.10 15.25 -10.55
N LEU A 422 5.10 15.76 -9.33
CA LEU A 422 5.87 15.18 -8.22
C LEU A 422 4.96 14.89 -7.04
N ASN A 423 4.99 13.67 -6.54
CA ASN A 423 4.45 13.35 -5.24
C ASN A 423 5.61 13.12 -4.27
N LEU A 424 5.91 14.18 -3.52
CA LEU A 424 6.93 14.21 -2.47
C LEU A 424 6.30 14.08 -1.09
N SER A 425 4.96 13.96 -1.04
CA SER A 425 4.27 13.81 0.23
C SER A 425 4.74 12.52 0.88
N ARG A 426 5.14 12.65 2.14
CA ARG A 426 5.30 11.52 3.01
C ARG A 426 3.91 10.96 3.28
N PHE A 427 3.77 9.64 3.17
CA PHE A 427 2.53 8.99 3.60
C PHE A 427 2.32 9.09 5.12
N ASP A 428 3.35 9.43 5.90
CA ASP A 428 3.40 9.15 7.34
C ASP A 428 3.79 10.31 8.27
N GLY A 429 4.31 11.44 7.76
CA GLY A 429 4.53 12.66 8.54
C GLY A 429 5.77 12.72 9.45
N GLU A 430 6.48 11.62 9.78
CA GLU A 430 7.78 11.68 10.50
C GLU A 430 8.80 10.56 10.13
N LYS A 431 10.03 11.02 9.78
CA LYS A 431 11.36 10.38 9.59
C LYS A 431 11.63 9.33 8.47
N LEU A 432 12.39 9.84 7.50
CA LEU A 432 13.59 9.30 6.80
C LEU A 432 13.52 8.13 5.83
N SER A 433 12.53 7.23 5.79
CA SER A 433 12.52 6.16 4.77
C SER A 433 11.42 6.31 3.70
N GLY A 434 11.79 6.54 2.45
CA GLY A 434 10.84 6.56 1.34
C GLY A 434 11.43 6.93 -0.03
N THR A 435 10.64 6.64 -1.05
CA THR A 435 10.82 7.06 -2.44
C THR A 435 9.58 7.84 -2.85
N GLY A 436 9.75 9.04 -3.42
CA GLY A 436 8.66 9.84 -3.96
C GLY A 436 8.33 9.40 -5.38
N ALA A 437 7.16 9.76 -5.89
CA ALA A 437 6.81 9.48 -7.28
C ALA A 437 7.04 10.70 -8.17
N VAL A 438 7.53 10.44 -9.38
CA VAL A 438 7.67 11.42 -10.46
C VAL A 438 6.85 10.95 -11.65
N ALA A 439 6.04 11.83 -12.21
CA ALA A 439 5.25 11.60 -13.42
C ALA A 439 5.64 12.64 -14.48
N LEU A 440 6.30 12.19 -15.54
CA LEU A 440 6.63 13.01 -16.71
C LEU A 440 5.43 12.97 -17.65
N ARG A 441 4.66 14.07 -17.68
CA ARG A 441 3.41 14.16 -18.46
C ARG A 441 3.63 14.78 -19.83
N ASN A 442 4.40 15.87 -19.87
CA ASN A 442 4.86 16.46 -21.12
C ASN A 442 6.34 16.82 -20.96
N LEU A 443 7.23 15.97 -21.45
CA LEU A 443 8.66 16.12 -21.26
C LEU A 443 9.23 17.11 -22.29
N THR A 444 9.80 18.19 -21.78
CA THR A 444 10.53 19.21 -22.54
C THR A 444 11.93 19.42 -21.96
N PRO A 445 12.83 20.13 -22.66
CA PRO A 445 14.11 20.52 -22.09
C PRO A 445 13.97 21.24 -20.74
N GLN A 446 13.03 22.20 -20.59
CA GLN A 446 12.87 22.92 -19.33
C GLN A 446 12.41 22.03 -18.18
N THR A 447 11.51 21.06 -18.43
CA THR A 447 11.13 20.10 -17.36
C THR A 447 12.32 19.26 -16.89
N SER A 448 13.22 18.89 -17.81
CA SER A 448 14.43 18.15 -17.49
C SER A 448 15.41 19.03 -16.70
N THR A 449 15.56 20.31 -17.07
CA THR A 449 16.36 21.29 -16.32
C THR A 449 15.82 21.49 -14.90
N VAL A 450 14.50 21.62 -14.70
CA VAL A 450 13.90 21.75 -13.36
C VAL A 450 14.17 20.48 -12.53
N LEU A 451 13.95 19.30 -13.10
CA LEU A 451 14.18 18.04 -12.40
C LEU A 451 15.67 17.86 -12.03
N HIS A 452 16.57 18.20 -12.96
CA HIS A 452 18.02 18.20 -12.72
C HIS A 452 18.41 19.18 -11.61
N ALA A 453 17.89 20.41 -11.64
CA ALA A 453 18.14 21.42 -10.61
C ALA A 453 17.66 20.95 -9.24
N LEU A 454 16.48 20.30 -9.16
CA LEU A 454 15.99 19.71 -7.91
C LEU A 454 16.95 18.62 -7.40
N MET A 455 17.38 17.71 -8.27
CA MET A 455 18.33 16.65 -7.92
C MET A 455 19.67 17.22 -7.46
N ASN A 456 20.16 18.27 -8.13
CA ASN A 456 21.42 18.93 -7.82
C ASN A 456 21.37 19.63 -6.46
N ALA A 457 20.30 20.38 -6.19
CA ALA A 457 20.12 21.09 -4.92
C ALA A 457 19.97 20.10 -3.74
N SER A 458 19.21 19.02 -3.93
CA SER A 458 18.86 18.09 -2.85
C SER A 458 19.82 16.92 -2.66
N GLY A 459 20.63 16.57 -3.67
CA GLY A 459 21.35 15.31 -3.71
C GLY A 459 20.44 14.10 -4.02
N ALA A 460 19.22 14.35 -4.51
CA ALA A 460 18.31 13.29 -4.90
C ALA A 460 18.76 12.55 -6.16
N VAL A 461 18.33 11.30 -6.25
CA VAL A 461 18.58 10.35 -7.33
C VAL A 461 17.25 9.91 -7.91
N LEU A 462 17.20 9.78 -9.24
CA LEU A 462 16.06 9.16 -9.92
C LEU A 462 16.18 7.65 -9.88
N THR A 463 15.13 6.99 -9.43
CA THR A 463 15.04 5.53 -9.33
C THR A 463 14.00 5.00 -10.32
N PRO A 464 14.12 3.74 -10.76
CA PRO A 464 15.16 2.79 -10.39
C PRO A 464 16.43 2.88 -11.27
N VAL A 465 16.48 3.81 -12.22
CA VAL A 465 17.58 4.01 -13.19
C VAL A 465 18.89 4.52 -12.57
N ALA A 466 18.87 4.99 -11.32
CA ALA A 466 20.03 5.51 -10.57
C ALA A 466 20.75 6.69 -11.28
N LEU A 467 20.00 7.69 -11.74
CA LEU A 467 20.56 8.93 -12.28
C LEU A 467 20.73 9.96 -11.17
N ALA A 468 21.88 10.62 -11.11
CA ALA A 468 22.18 11.69 -10.17
C ALA A 468 22.65 12.95 -10.91
N ALA A 469 22.44 14.12 -10.34
CA ALA A 469 22.94 15.38 -10.91
C ALA A 469 24.37 15.71 -10.46
N LYS A 470 24.85 15.08 -9.39
CA LYS A 470 26.19 15.24 -8.81
C LYS A 470 26.65 13.94 -8.14
N PRO A 471 27.96 13.77 -7.84
CA PRO A 471 28.43 12.60 -7.09
C PRO A 471 27.69 12.43 -5.77
N LEU A 472 27.35 11.18 -5.44
CA LEU A 472 26.88 10.83 -4.10
C LEU A 472 28.01 10.97 -3.08
N SER A 473 27.67 11.07 -1.80
CA SER A 473 28.68 11.11 -0.73
C SER A 473 29.54 9.85 -0.77
N GLU A 474 30.83 9.98 -0.42
CA GLU A 474 31.79 8.87 -0.41
C GLU A 474 31.26 7.66 0.37
N ASN A 475 30.64 7.91 1.53
CA ASN A 475 30.04 6.85 2.35
C ASN A 475 28.94 6.08 1.60
N VAL A 476 28.09 6.75 0.82
CA VAL A 476 27.04 6.08 0.02
C VAL A 476 27.66 5.33 -1.15
N ALA A 477 28.67 5.92 -1.80
CA ALA A 477 29.38 5.31 -2.92
C ALA A 477 30.11 4.01 -2.52
N GLU A 478 30.69 3.97 -1.32
CA GLU A 478 31.39 2.78 -0.79
C GLU A 478 30.45 1.63 -0.42
N MET A 479 29.18 1.89 -0.11
CA MET A 479 28.24 0.90 0.47
C MET A 479 27.45 0.04 -0.52
N SER A 480 28.04 -0.29 -1.68
CA SER A 480 27.36 -1.06 -2.74
C SER A 480 26.00 -0.45 -3.11
N TRP A 481 25.94 0.88 -3.21
CA TRP A 481 24.88 1.53 -3.98
C TRP A 481 25.03 1.11 -5.45
N PRO A 482 23.93 0.92 -6.21
CA PRO A 482 24.04 0.65 -7.64
C PRO A 482 24.97 1.67 -8.28
N PRO A 483 25.76 1.24 -9.28
CA PRO A 483 26.45 2.18 -10.14
C PRO A 483 25.45 3.25 -10.60
N HIS A 484 25.68 4.50 -10.18
CA HIS A 484 24.83 5.62 -10.50
C HIS A 484 25.52 6.44 -11.59
N ARG A 485 24.71 7.04 -12.46
CA ARG A 485 25.24 7.88 -13.54
C ARG A 485 25.03 9.34 -13.18
N ILE A 486 26.12 10.09 -13.13
CA ILE A 486 26.08 11.54 -13.04
C ILE A 486 25.73 12.07 -14.43
N VAL A 487 24.69 12.90 -14.52
CA VAL A 487 24.21 13.48 -15.78
C VAL A 487 24.09 15.00 -15.63
N ASP A 488 24.36 15.72 -16.72
CA ASP A 488 23.92 17.11 -16.88
C ASP A 488 22.43 17.14 -17.31
N ASP A 489 21.86 18.35 -17.38
CA ASP A 489 20.45 18.55 -17.72
C ASP A 489 20.13 18.10 -19.16
N LYS A 490 21.03 18.35 -20.11
CA LYS A 490 20.91 17.90 -21.50
C LYS A 490 20.92 16.38 -21.62
N THR A 491 21.86 15.70 -20.97
CA THR A 491 21.96 14.24 -20.95
C THR A 491 20.75 13.64 -20.25
N LEU A 492 20.28 14.25 -19.16
CA LEU A 492 19.04 13.84 -18.51
C LEU A 492 17.86 13.91 -19.48
N HIS A 493 17.70 15.03 -20.20
CA HIS A 493 16.65 15.20 -21.20
C HIS A 493 16.74 14.14 -22.31
N GLU A 494 17.93 13.87 -22.85
CA GLU A 494 18.13 12.84 -23.89
C GLU A 494 17.75 11.43 -23.40
N ILE A 495 18.09 11.08 -22.16
CA ILE A 495 17.74 9.79 -21.56
C ILE A 495 16.22 9.69 -21.36
N LEU A 496 15.61 10.70 -20.75
CA LEU A 496 14.18 10.70 -20.44
C LEU A 496 13.33 10.74 -21.72
N SER A 497 13.75 11.50 -22.74
CA SER A 497 13.04 11.61 -24.03
C SER A 497 13.19 10.37 -24.89
N GLY A 498 14.33 9.67 -24.78
CA GLY A 498 14.45 8.34 -25.37
C GLY A 498 13.50 7.33 -24.73
N GLY A 499 13.20 7.52 -23.45
CA GLY A 499 12.33 6.64 -22.68
C GLY A 499 12.99 5.32 -22.28
N ALA A 500 12.33 4.61 -21.37
CA ALA A 500 12.86 3.38 -20.76
C ALA A 500 13.18 2.30 -21.81
N TYR A 501 12.30 2.11 -22.80
CA TYR A 501 12.48 1.10 -23.84
C TYR A 501 13.71 1.35 -24.71
N GLN A 502 13.96 2.60 -25.14
CA GLN A 502 15.16 2.88 -25.96
C GLN A 502 16.45 2.68 -25.18
N LEU A 503 16.44 2.99 -23.88
CA LEU A 503 17.56 2.67 -23.00
C LEU A 503 17.81 1.16 -22.95
N TRP A 504 16.73 0.37 -22.86
CA TRP A 504 16.77 -1.08 -22.87
C TRP A 504 17.23 -1.67 -24.22
N VAL A 505 16.75 -1.17 -25.36
CA VAL A 505 17.16 -1.65 -26.71
C VAL A 505 18.61 -1.29 -27.02
N LYS A 506 19.06 -0.07 -26.68
CA LYS A 506 20.47 0.32 -26.88
C LYS A 506 21.41 -0.59 -26.10
N ALA A 507 20.97 -1.04 -24.93
CA ALA A 507 21.68 -2.04 -24.16
C ALA A 507 21.73 -3.40 -24.89
N GLU A 508 20.64 -3.86 -25.49
CA GLU A 508 20.63 -5.10 -26.30
C GLU A 508 21.55 -5.06 -27.51
N ARG A 509 21.57 -3.96 -28.26
CA ARG A 509 22.40 -3.85 -29.47
C ARG A 509 23.89 -3.91 -29.14
N LYS A 510 24.31 -3.24 -28.07
CA LYS A 510 25.69 -3.33 -27.58
C LYS A 510 26.10 -4.75 -27.21
N GLU A 511 25.16 -5.58 -26.75
CA GLU A 511 25.42 -7.00 -26.42
C GLU A 511 25.57 -7.87 -27.69
N GLY A 512 24.92 -7.49 -28.81
CA GLY A 512 25.00 -8.22 -30.08
C GLY A 512 26.22 -7.88 -30.95
N ASP A 513 26.75 -6.66 -30.85
CA ASP A 513 27.87 -6.20 -31.69
C ASP A 513 29.26 -6.55 -31.11
N THR A 514 29.35 -7.05 -29.86
CA THR A 514 30.62 -7.40 -29.19
C THR A 514 31.26 -8.73 -29.63
N GLU A 515 30.82 -9.36 -30.72
CA GLU A 515 31.49 -10.55 -31.25
C GLU A 515 32.72 -10.24 -32.14
N ASP A 516 33.03 -8.98 -32.52
CA ASP A 516 34.15 -8.71 -33.45
C ASP A 516 34.90 -7.35 -33.32
N SER A 517 34.73 -6.56 -32.25
CA SER A 517 35.49 -5.29 -32.10
C SER A 517 36.46 -5.29 -30.92
N ASP A 518 37.76 -5.35 -31.22
CA ASP A 518 38.90 -4.99 -30.36
C ASP A 518 38.93 -3.46 -30.04
N ASP A 519 37.79 -2.86 -29.69
CA ASP A 519 37.74 -1.45 -29.27
C ASP A 519 37.87 -1.36 -27.75
N GLU A 520 38.96 -0.70 -27.35
CA GLU A 520 39.40 -0.38 -26.00
C GLU A 520 38.33 0.33 -25.13
N ASP A 521 38.32 -0.04 -23.85
CA ASP A 521 37.84 0.75 -22.71
C ASP A 521 36.35 1.15 -22.63
N TRP A 522 35.46 0.16 -22.70
CA TRP A 522 34.18 0.24 -21.99
C TRP A 522 33.97 -0.96 -21.05
N GLU A 523 34.82 -1.08 -20.03
CA GLU A 523 34.46 -1.87 -18.85
C GLU A 523 33.56 -1.02 -17.94
N PRO A 524 32.29 -1.40 -17.71
CA PRO A 524 31.65 -1.02 -16.47
C PRO A 524 32.45 -1.73 -15.38
N ARG A 525 33.20 -0.98 -14.55
CA ARG A 525 33.70 -1.54 -13.29
C ARG A 525 32.47 -1.90 -12.45
N TRP A 526 32.18 -3.18 -12.39
CA TRP A 526 31.15 -3.81 -11.55
C TRP A 526 31.68 -4.09 -10.16
#